data_AF-A0A370DWW6-F1
#
_entry.id   AF-A0A370DWW6-F1
#
_cell.length_a   1.000
_cell.length_b   1.000
_cell.length_c   1.000
_cell.angle_alpha   90.00
_cell.angle_beta   90.00
_cell.angle_gamma   90.00
#
_symmetry.space_group_name_H-M   'P 1'
#
loop_
_entity.id
_entity.type
_entity.pdbx_description
1 polymer ?
#
loop_
_entity_poly.entity_id
_entity_poly.type
_entity_poly.pdbx_seq_one_letter_code
_entity_poly.pdbx_strand_id
1 'polypeptide(L)'
;MSSVCRFRCTAADCHGFEGRSLGPATPSIAGLSESYFVDVMEAYRRGDRFGTIMGRILPGYTPDEVRRMAGYFSSREQRPPMQKTDWRLADRGAVLHRRYCEKCHGEAGSDPEDDAGQLAGQWKPYLRWTMKDYLVGVNRAERGMSKKFAQMMRKQGVESLEALVNYYARQR
;
A
#
# COMPACT_ATOMS: atom_id res chain seq x y z
N MET A 1 -26.81 -7.72 -14.04
CA MET A 1 -25.91 -7.66 -12.87
C MET A 1 -25.33 -6.26 -12.79
N SER A 2 -25.52 -5.54 -11.68
CA SER A 2 -24.95 -4.19 -11.51
C SER A 2 -23.42 -4.24 -11.64
N SER A 3 -22.81 -3.23 -12.27
CA SER A 3 -21.35 -3.14 -12.52
C SER A 3 -20.51 -3.37 -11.26
N VAL A 4 -21.04 -2.95 -10.11
CA VAL A 4 -20.45 -3.15 -8.77
C VAL A 4 -20.29 -4.63 -8.39
N CYS A 5 -21.23 -5.49 -8.79
CA CYS A 5 -21.19 -6.92 -8.45
C CYS A 5 -20.13 -7.67 -9.26
N ARG A 6 -19.92 -7.27 -10.53
CA ARG A 6 -18.87 -7.84 -11.39
C ARG A 6 -17.48 -7.56 -10.84
N PHE A 7 -17.27 -6.33 -10.39
CA PHE A 7 -16.00 -5.88 -9.85
C PHE A 7 -15.66 -6.52 -8.49
N ARG A 8 -16.64 -6.61 -7.59
CA ARG A 8 -16.41 -7.21 -6.27
C ARG A 8 -15.87 -8.63 -6.39
N CYS A 9 -16.39 -9.42 -7.33
CA CYS A 9 -15.93 -10.79 -7.55
C CYS A 9 -14.50 -10.82 -8.10
N THR A 10 -14.19 -10.04 -9.13
CA THR A 10 -12.85 -10.04 -9.75
C THR A 10 -11.77 -9.49 -8.82
N ALA A 11 -12.06 -8.46 -8.04
CA ALA A 11 -11.15 -7.95 -7.02
C ALA A 11 -10.94 -8.96 -5.89
N ALA A 12 -12.00 -9.66 -5.47
CA ALA A 12 -11.93 -10.65 -4.39
C ALA A 12 -11.06 -11.87 -4.72
N ASP A 13 -10.96 -12.25 -6.00
CA ASP A 13 -10.10 -13.35 -6.44
C ASP A 13 -8.62 -13.13 -6.14
N CYS A 14 -8.18 -11.86 -6.06
CA CYS A 14 -6.79 -11.50 -5.75
C CYS A 14 -6.65 -10.85 -4.37
N HIS A 15 -7.49 -9.87 -4.06
CA HIS A 15 -7.43 -9.05 -2.85
C HIS A 15 -8.31 -9.57 -1.72
N GLY A 16 -8.94 -10.74 -1.89
CA GLY A 16 -9.78 -11.38 -0.88
C GLY A 16 -11.14 -10.70 -0.68
N PHE A 17 -11.97 -11.32 0.14
CA PHE A 17 -13.33 -10.85 0.38
C PHE A 17 -13.32 -9.43 0.98
N GLU A 18 -14.09 -8.53 0.36
CA GLU A 18 -14.13 -7.10 0.70
C GLU A 18 -12.78 -6.37 0.61
N GLY A 19 -11.81 -6.90 -0.13
CA GLY A 19 -10.48 -6.29 -0.27
C GLY A 19 -9.54 -6.57 0.90
N ARG A 20 -9.89 -7.55 1.75
CA ARG A 20 -9.02 -8.06 2.82
C ARG A 20 -8.24 -9.26 2.30
N SER A 21 -6.98 -9.02 1.92
CA SER A 21 -6.16 -10.02 1.26
C SER A 21 -5.79 -11.16 2.21
N LEU A 22 -5.89 -12.40 1.71
CA LEU A 22 -5.46 -13.60 2.42
C LEU A 22 -3.95 -13.87 2.26
N GLY A 23 -3.25 -13.04 1.49
CA GLY A 23 -1.80 -13.08 1.36
C GLY A 23 -1.26 -14.13 0.40
N PRO A 24 0.07 -14.36 0.42
CA PRO A 24 1.04 -13.72 1.30
C PRO A 24 1.55 -12.35 0.79
N ALA A 25 1.25 -11.97 -0.46
CA ALA A 25 1.86 -10.81 -1.11
C ALA A 25 0.89 -9.85 -1.80
N THR A 26 -0.35 -10.26 -2.07
CA THR A 26 -1.35 -9.35 -2.62
C THR A 26 -1.76 -8.35 -1.55
N PRO A 27 -1.83 -7.04 -1.83
CA PRO A 27 -2.15 -6.06 -0.80
C PRO A 27 -3.62 -6.13 -0.38
N SER A 28 -3.89 -5.81 0.88
CA SER A 28 -5.24 -5.42 1.32
C SER A 28 -5.57 -4.02 0.79
N ILE A 29 -6.78 -3.84 0.29
CA ILE A 29 -7.30 -2.59 -0.29
C ILE A 29 -8.54 -2.06 0.43
N ALA A 30 -9.09 -2.82 1.38
CA ALA A 30 -10.10 -2.33 2.32
C ALA A 30 -9.57 -1.09 3.06
N GLY A 31 -10.42 -0.12 3.40
CA GLY A 31 -10.07 1.03 4.25
C GLY A 31 -9.10 2.05 3.64
N LEU A 32 -8.65 1.86 2.39
CA LEU A 32 -7.87 2.88 1.68
C LEU A 32 -8.73 4.12 1.43
N SER A 33 -8.15 5.31 1.56
CA SER A 33 -8.84 6.55 1.25
C SER A 33 -9.32 6.58 -0.20
N GLU A 34 -10.45 7.25 -0.45
CA GLU A 34 -11.01 7.29 -1.79
C GLU A 34 -10.09 7.99 -2.78
N SER A 35 -9.46 9.10 -2.36
CA SER A 35 -8.49 9.85 -3.16
C SER A 35 -7.30 8.97 -3.55
N TYR A 36 -6.68 8.33 -2.55
CA TYR A 36 -5.55 7.43 -2.79
C TYR A 36 -5.92 6.28 -3.72
N PHE A 37 -7.08 5.65 -3.51
CA PHE A 37 -7.52 4.56 -4.35
C PHE A 37 -7.68 5.00 -5.81
N VAL A 38 -8.37 6.12 -6.05
CA VAL A 38 -8.57 6.65 -7.41
C VAL A 38 -7.22 6.97 -8.06
N ASP A 39 -6.34 7.68 -7.36
CA ASP A 39 -5.04 8.09 -7.89
C ASP A 39 -4.18 6.89 -8.29
N VAL A 40 -4.14 5.86 -7.45
CA VAL A 40 -3.37 4.64 -7.74
C VAL A 40 -3.96 3.87 -8.92
N MET A 41 -5.28 3.73 -8.99
CA MET A 41 -5.94 3.02 -10.09
C MET A 41 -5.79 3.76 -11.42
N GLU A 42 -5.91 5.09 -11.41
CA GLU A 42 -5.68 5.93 -12.58
C GLU A 42 -4.20 5.91 -13.01
N ALA A 43 -3.25 5.88 -12.07
CA ALA A 43 -1.84 5.71 -12.38
C ALA A 43 -1.54 4.36 -13.04
N TYR A 44 -2.20 3.27 -12.61
CA TYR A 44 -2.13 1.98 -13.30
C TYR A 44 -2.76 2.05 -14.69
N ARG A 45 -3.92 2.71 -14.83
CA ARG A 45 -4.64 2.85 -16.10
C ARG A 45 -3.83 3.61 -17.16
N ARG A 46 -3.09 4.65 -16.74
CA ARG A 46 -2.21 5.45 -17.63
C ARG A 46 -0.82 4.83 -17.85
N GLY A 47 -0.45 3.82 -17.07
CA GLY A 47 0.90 3.23 -17.11
C GLY A 47 1.96 4.03 -16.35
N ASP A 48 1.57 5.05 -15.58
CA ASP A 48 2.47 5.86 -14.74
C ASP A 48 3.00 5.06 -13.53
N ARG A 49 2.27 4.01 -13.13
CA ARG A 49 2.64 3.10 -12.05
C ARG A 49 2.77 1.69 -12.59
N PHE A 50 3.91 1.07 -12.32
CA PHE A 50 4.15 -0.33 -12.61
C PHE A 50 3.40 -1.23 -11.62
N GLY A 51 2.68 -2.19 -12.17
CA GLY A 51 2.07 -3.29 -11.44
C GLY A 51 2.06 -4.52 -12.32
N THR A 52 2.43 -5.68 -11.76
CA THR A 52 2.60 -6.92 -12.52
C THR A 52 1.37 -7.32 -13.33
N ILE A 53 0.18 -7.15 -12.74
CA ILE A 53 -1.10 -7.43 -13.38
C ILE A 53 -2.05 -6.23 -13.41
N MET A 54 -1.96 -5.33 -12.43
CA MET A 54 -2.91 -4.22 -12.29
C MET A 54 -2.92 -3.28 -13.49
N GLY A 55 -1.77 -3.00 -14.11
CA GLY A 55 -1.71 -2.20 -15.35
C GLY A 55 -2.41 -2.85 -16.56
N ARG A 56 -2.64 -4.16 -16.54
CA ARG A 56 -3.40 -4.89 -17.57
C ARG A 56 -4.89 -4.98 -17.24
N ILE A 57 -5.23 -4.98 -15.95
CA ILE A 57 -6.62 -5.06 -15.46
C ILE A 57 -7.31 -3.69 -15.59
N LEU A 58 -6.64 -2.62 -15.17
CA LEU A 58 -7.27 -1.30 -15.03
C LEU A 58 -7.78 -0.66 -16.33
N PRO A 59 -7.16 -0.85 -17.51
CA PRO A 59 -7.71 -0.36 -18.78
C PRO A 59 -9.11 -0.90 -19.11
N GLY A 60 -9.52 -2.02 -18.49
CA GLY A 60 -10.87 -2.58 -18.65
C GLY A 60 -11.96 -1.88 -17.84
N TYR A 61 -11.63 -0.86 -17.04
CA TYR A 61 -12.58 -0.14 -16.18
C TYR A 61 -12.66 1.34 -16.57
N THR A 62 -13.86 1.89 -16.47
CA THR A 62 -14.11 3.33 -16.67
C THR A 62 -13.75 4.12 -15.41
N PRO A 63 -13.44 5.43 -15.53
CA PRO A 63 -13.21 6.29 -14.37
C PRO A 63 -14.37 6.31 -13.36
N ASP A 64 -15.61 6.20 -13.85
CA ASP A 64 -16.80 6.12 -13.00
C ASP A 64 -16.87 4.81 -12.21
N GLU A 65 -16.43 3.71 -12.81
CA GLU A 65 -16.27 2.45 -12.09
C GLU A 65 -15.18 2.58 -11.03
N VAL A 66 -14.01 3.13 -11.36
CA VAL A 66 -12.94 3.38 -10.38
C VAL A 66 -13.43 4.19 -9.17
N ARG A 67 -14.22 5.25 -9.40
CA ARG A 67 -14.81 6.04 -8.30
C ARG A 67 -15.80 5.24 -7.45
N ARG A 68 -16.66 4.43 -8.05
CA ARG A 68 -17.56 3.52 -7.30
C ARG A 68 -16.79 2.49 -6.47
N MET A 69 -15.65 2.04 -6.99
CA MET A 69 -14.78 1.06 -6.33
C MET A 69 -14.06 1.69 -5.13
N ALA A 70 -13.59 2.93 -5.30
CA ALA A 70 -13.01 3.73 -4.23
C ALA A 70 -13.99 3.87 -3.06
N GLY A 71 -15.21 4.35 -3.31
CA GLY A 71 -16.23 4.48 -2.25
C GLY A 71 -16.65 3.16 -1.62
N TYR A 72 -16.62 2.06 -2.39
CA TYR A 72 -16.89 0.74 -1.83
C TYR A 72 -15.80 0.28 -0.86
N PHE A 73 -14.53 0.38 -1.24
CA PHE A 73 -13.41 -0.15 -0.43
C PHE A 73 -13.00 0.78 0.71
N SER A 74 -13.12 2.10 0.55
CA SER A 74 -12.88 3.07 1.63
C SER A 74 -13.79 2.79 2.83
N SER A 75 -15.04 2.41 2.58
CA SER A 75 -16.01 2.06 3.62
C SER A 75 -15.77 0.71 4.31
N ARG A 76 -14.79 -0.10 3.87
CA ARG A 76 -14.52 -1.42 4.46
C ARG A 76 -13.53 -1.31 5.60
N GLU A 77 -13.83 -1.99 6.70
CA GLU A 77 -12.92 -2.13 7.83
C GLU A 77 -11.62 -2.86 7.39
N GLN A 78 -10.48 -2.22 7.65
CA GLN A 78 -9.19 -2.86 7.57
C GLN A 78 -9.08 -3.95 8.64
N ARG A 79 -8.62 -5.14 8.24
CA ARG A 79 -8.23 -6.18 9.18
C ARG A 79 -6.82 -6.63 8.84
N PRO A 80 -5.82 -6.13 9.59
CA PRO A 80 -4.44 -6.51 9.39
C PRO A 80 -4.29 -8.03 9.48
N PRO A 81 -3.67 -8.67 8.47
CA PRO A 81 -3.55 -10.11 8.41
C PRO A 81 -2.52 -10.58 9.44
N MET A 82 -2.74 -11.78 9.96
CA MET A 82 -1.77 -12.40 10.86
C MET A 82 -0.56 -12.86 10.05
N GLN A 83 0.60 -12.26 10.34
CA GLN A 83 1.87 -12.58 9.69
C GLN A 83 2.99 -12.60 10.72
N LYS A 84 3.99 -13.46 10.53
CA LYS A 84 5.13 -13.60 11.44
C LYS A 84 5.94 -12.31 11.46
N THR A 85 6.16 -11.70 12.62
CA THR A 85 6.98 -10.50 12.79
C THR A 85 8.17 -10.77 13.72
N ASP A 86 9.29 -10.09 13.47
CA ASP A 86 10.42 -10.04 14.39
C ASP A 86 10.31 -8.76 15.23
N TRP A 87 10.15 -8.92 16.55
CA TRP A 87 9.92 -7.80 17.46
C TRP A 87 11.13 -6.87 17.56
N ARG A 88 12.37 -7.39 17.48
CA ARG A 88 13.59 -6.57 17.53
C ARG A 88 13.69 -5.66 16.32
N LEU A 89 13.36 -6.20 15.15
CA LEU A 89 13.28 -5.44 13.91
C LEU A 89 12.13 -4.43 13.93
N ALA A 90 10.98 -4.81 14.50
CA ALA A 90 9.84 -3.91 14.63
C ALA A 90 10.17 -2.68 15.50
N ASP A 91 10.86 -2.87 16.63
CA ASP A 91 11.26 -1.76 17.51
C ASP A 91 12.26 -0.83 16.81
N ARG A 92 13.23 -1.38 16.05
CA ARG A 92 14.10 -0.58 15.17
C ARG A 92 13.29 0.15 14.10
N GLY A 93 12.30 -0.50 13.50
CA GLY A 93 11.42 0.06 12.48
C GLY A 93 10.60 1.24 12.99
N ALA A 94 10.12 1.19 14.24
CA ALA A 94 9.43 2.32 14.88
C ALA A 94 10.32 3.57 14.94
N VAL A 95 11.59 3.41 15.31
CA VAL A 95 12.56 4.52 15.35
C VAL A 95 12.80 5.10 13.95
N LEU A 96 12.89 4.24 12.93
CA LEU A 96 13.09 4.67 11.54
C LEU A 96 11.86 5.40 10.99
N HIS A 97 10.66 4.86 11.23
CA HIS A 97 9.39 5.48 10.83
C HIS A 97 9.28 6.90 11.39
N ARG A 98 9.50 7.08 12.70
CA ARG A 98 9.45 8.42 13.32
C ARG A 98 10.43 9.42 12.72
N ARG A 99 11.60 8.94 12.30
CA ARG A 99 12.65 9.81 11.76
C ARG A 99 12.46 10.17 10.29
N TYR A 100 11.93 9.25 9.48
CA TYR A 100 11.95 9.38 8.02
C TYR A 100 10.58 9.34 7.34
N CYS A 101 9.55 8.81 7.99
CA CYS A 101 8.26 8.48 7.36
C CYS A 101 7.06 9.20 8.00
N GLU A 102 7.05 9.38 9.32
CA GLU A 102 5.92 9.89 10.11
C GLU A 102 5.39 11.24 9.63
N LYS A 103 6.26 12.11 9.09
CA LYS A 103 5.84 13.42 8.57
C LYS A 103 4.77 13.33 7.45
N CYS A 104 4.72 12.24 6.70
CA CYS A 104 3.83 12.08 5.55
C CYS A 104 2.91 10.86 5.63
N HIS A 105 3.10 9.97 6.60
CA HIS A 105 2.32 8.73 6.73
C HIS A 105 1.61 8.66 8.09
N GLY A 106 1.51 9.80 8.79
CA GLY A 106 1.01 9.93 10.15
C GLY A 106 1.65 8.99 11.17
N GLU A 107 0.97 8.86 12.32
CA GLU A 107 1.39 7.93 13.37
C GLU A 107 1.31 6.51 12.83
N ALA A 108 2.48 5.87 12.76
CA ALA A 108 2.61 4.45 12.48
C ALA A 108 2.19 4.03 11.05
N GLY A 109 1.83 4.95 10.15
CA GLY A 109 1.45 4.62 8.78
C GLY A 109 -0.04 4.39 8.58
N SER A 110 -0.88 4.85 9.51
CA SER A 110 -2.32 4.55 9.54
C SER A 110 -3.22 5.74 9.25
N ASP A 111 -2.69 6.92 8.91
CA ASP A 111 -3.54 8.08 8.68
C ASP A 111 -4.39 7.89 7.41
N PRO A 112 -5.73 7.80 7.53
CA PRO A 112 -6.62 7.61 6.39
C PRO A 112 -6.88 8.90 5.61
N GLU A 113 -6.49 10.07 6.15
CA GLU A 113 -6.58 11.35 5.45
C GLU A 113 -5.29 11.67 4.69
N ASP A 114 -4.20 10.95 4.97
CA ASP A 114 -2.98 11.06 4.20
C ASP A 114 -3.14 10.35 2.84
N ASP A 115 -3.06 11.12 1.74
CA ASP A 115 -2.94 10.62 0.36
C ASP A 115 -1.67 9.76 0.12
N ALA A 116 -0.89 9.47 1.18
CA ALA A 116 0.34 8.70 1.13
C ALA A 116 0.11 7.18 1.25
N GLY A 117 -1.11 6.74 1.52
CA GLY A 117 -1.52 5.33 1.55
C GLY A 117 -1.22 4.63 2.87
N GLN A 118 -2.05 3.64 3.19
CA GLN A 118 -2.02 2.91 4.45
C GLN A 118 -0.90 1.85 4.48
N LEU A 119 0.07 2.05 5.38
CA LEU A 119 1.21 1.15 5.58
C LEU A 119 0.95 0.16 6.72
N ALA A 120 0.31 0.64 7.78
CA ALA A 120 0.00 -0.16 8.96
C ALA A 120 -0.84 -1.39 8.58
N GLY A 121 -0.45 -2.56 9.06
CA GLY A 121 -1.20 -3.79 8.84
C GLY A 121 -1.17 -4.33 7.41
N GLN A 122 -0.34 -3.79 6.51
CA GLN A 122 -0.18 -4.33 5.16
C GLN A 122 0.76 -5.56 5.14
N TRP A 123 0.66 -6.38 4.10
CA TRP A 123 1.53 -7.54 3.90
C TRP A 123 3.01 -7.14 3.77
N LYS A 124 3.90 -7.76 4.57
CA LYS A 124 5.36 -7.50 4.50
C LYS A 124 5.93 -7.66 3.11
N PRO A 125 5.62 -8.74 2.35
CA PRO A 125 6.14 -8.88 1.00
C PRO A 125 5.70 -7.73 0.10
N TYR A 126 4.44 -7.31 0.18
CA TYR A 126 3.93 -6.19 -0.61
C TYR A 126 4.68 -4.89 -0.33
N LEU A 127 4.82 -4.52 0.95
CA LEU A 127 5.54 -3.30 1.35
C LEU A 127 7.00 -3.36 0.91
N ARG A 128 7.66 -4.52 1.07
CA ARG A 128 9.04 -4.73 0.64
C ARG A 128 9.20 -4.52 -0.87
N TRP A 129 8.32 -5.09 -1.69
CA TRP A 129 8.37 -4.94 -3.14
C TRP A 129 8.08 -3.51 -3.56
N THR A 130 7.05 -2.90 -2.99
CA THR A 130 6.68 -1.50 -3.26
C THR A 130 7.82 -0.55 -2.96
N MET A 131 8.48 -0.71 -1.80
CA MET A 131 9.66 0.06 -1.43
C MET A 131 10.81 -0.14 -2.44
N LYS A 132 11.06 -1.37 -2.89
CA LYS A 132 12.09 -1.65 -3.90
C LYS A 132 11.77 -1.01 -5.24
N ASP A 133 10.51 -1.04 -5.68
CA ASP A 133 10.08 -0.41 -6.93
C ASP A 133 10.36 1.10 -6.94
N TYR A 134 10.20 1.77 -5.79
CA TYR A 134 10.57 3.17 -5.62
C TYR A 134 12.08 3.38 -5.62
N LEU A 135 12.88 2.47 -5.04
CA LEU A 135 14.35 2.58 -5.03
C LEU A 135 14.96 2.44 -6.41
N VAL A 136 14.45 1.51 -7.21
CA VAL A 136 14.94 1.27 -8.58
C VAL A 136 14.30 2.21 -9.61
N GLY A 137 13.38 3.08 -9.18
CA GLY A 137 12.77 4.12 -10.00
C GLY A 137 11.72 3.62 -11.01
N VAL A 138 11.30 2.36 -10.89
CA VAL A 138 10.22 1.78 -11.70
C VAL A 138 8.88 2.39 -11.31
N ASN A 139 8.70 2.70 -10.03
CA ASN A 139 7.61 3.55 -9.54
C ASN A 139 8.20 4.87 -9.04
N ARG A 140 7.51 5.99 -9.30
CA ARG A 140 7.94 7.32 -8.86
C ARG A 140 7.11 7.76 -7.66
N ALA A 141 7.79 8.10 -6.58
CA ALA A 141 7.20 8.72 -5.41
C ALA A 141 7.23 10.25 -5.53
N GLU A 142 6.49 10.93 -4.65
CA GLU A 142 6.61 12.36 -4.44
C GLU A 142 8.07 12.73 -4.11
N ARG A 143 8.50 13.94 -4.49
CA ARG A 143 9.92 14.36 -4.41
C ARG A 143 10.44 14.38 -2.97
N GLY A 144 9.64 14.86 -2.02
CA GLY A 144 9.93 14.85 -0.59
C GLY A 144 10.08 13.43 -0.04
N MET A 145 9.12 12.54 -0.33
CA MET A 145 9.22 11.12 0.03
C MET A 145 10.51 10.50 -0.54
N SER A 146 10.78 10.70 -1.83
CA SER A 146 11.96 10.16 -2.51
C SER A 146 13.26 10.62 -1.85
N LYS A 147 13.37 11.91 -1.47
CA LYS A 147 14.53 12.47 -0.78
C LYS A 147 14.74 11.84 0.60
N LYS A 148 13.69 11.71 1.40
CA LYS A 148 13.77 11.11 2.75
C LYS A 148 14.09 9.63 2.69
N PHE A 149 13.49 8.92 1.75
CA PHE A 149 13.73 7.50 1.55
C PHE A 149 15.16 7.24 1.08
N ALA A 150 15.67 8.00 0.10
CA ALA A 150 17.08 7.93 -0.30
C ALA A 150 18.05 8.28 0.84
N GLN A 151 17.71 9.27 1.68
CA GLN A 151 18.50 9.62 2.87
C GLN A 151 18.56 8.46 3.87
N MET A 152 17.44 7.79 4.13
CA MET A 152 17.39 6.63 5.02
C MET A 152 18.26 5.50 4.47
N MET A 153 18.11 5.15 3.19
CA MET A 153 18.88 4.07 2.57
C MET A 153 20.39 4.31 2.62
N ARG A 154 20.84 5.55 2.38
CA ARG A 154 22.26 5.92 2.49
C ARG A 154 22.80 5.76 3.91
N LYS A 155 21.99 6.02 4.94
CA LYS A 155 22.43 6.01 6.34
C LYS A 155 22.22 4.67 7.06
N GLN A 156 21.25 3.88 6.63
CA GLN A 156 20.79 2.69 7.35
C GLN A 156 20.89 1.40 6.53
N GLY A 157 21.16 1.52 5.22
CA GLY A 157 21.26 0.37 4.32
C GLY A 157 19.93 -0.36 4.11
N VAL A 158 20.01 -1.50 3.44
CA VAL A 158 18.84 -2.33 3.06
C VAL A 158 18.10 -2.93 4.25
N GLU A 159 18.78 -3.10 5.38
CA GLU A 159 18.19 -3.62 6.63
C GLU A 159 17.09 -2.71 7.18
N SER A 160 17.14 -1.42 6.85
CA SER A 160 16.08 -0.47 7.23
C SER A 160 14.72 -0.85 6.66
N LEU A 161 14.69 -1.46 5.47
CA LEU A 161 13.46 -1.95 4.86
C LEU A 161 12.87 -3.09 5.68
N GLU A 162 13.70 -4.06 6.09
CA GLU A 162 13.27 -5.19 6.91
C GLU A 162 12.74 -4.73 8.28
N ALA A 163 13.38 -3.73 8.89
CA ALA A 163 12.91 -3.14 10.13
C ALA A 163 11.52 -2.47 9.95
N LEU A 164 11.35 -1.64 8.91
CA LEU A 164 10.08 -0.97 8.62
C LEU A 164 8.94 -1.96 8.33
N VAL A 165 9.15 -2.96 7.49
CA VAL A 165 8.07 -3.92 7.17
C VAL A 165 7.67 -4.74 8.39
N ASN A 166 8.59 -5.10 9.29
CA ASN A 166 8.24 -5.77 10.55
C ASN A 166 7.50 -4.84 11.52
N TYR A 167 7.83 -3.55 11.53
CA TYR A 167 7.10 -2.55 12.31
C TYR A 167 5.66 -2.40 11.82
N TYR A 168 5.44 -2.13 10.54
CA TYR A 168 4.10 -1.95 9.98
C TYR A 168 3.24 -3.21 10.09
N ALA A 169 3.84 -4.40 9.91
CA ALA A 169 3.15 -5.67 10.06
C ALA A 169 2.74 -6.01 11.50
N ARG A 170 3.34 -5.36 12.51
CA ARG A 170 2.96 -5.53 13.92
C ARG A 170 1.75 -4.70 14.29
N GLN A 171 1.47 -3.64 13.54
CA GLN A 171 0.35 -2.74 13.79
C GLN A 171 -0.96 -3.35 13.33
N ARG A 172 -2.00 -3.12 14.12
CA ARG A 172 -3.33 -3.72 13.98
C ARG A 172 -4.39 -2.65 14.01
#